data_AF-A0A180GJM8-F1
#
_entry.id   AF-A0A180GJM8-F1
#
_cell.length_a   1.000
_cell.length_b   1.000
_cell.length_c   1.000
_cell.angle_alpha   90.00
_cell.angle_beta   90.00
_cell.angle_gamma   90.00
#
_symmetry.space_group_name_H-M   'P 1'
#
loop_
_entity.id
_entity.type
_entity.pdbx_description
1 polymer ?
#
loop_
_entity_poly.entity_id
_entity_poly.type
_entity_poly.pdbx_seq_one_letter_code
_entity_poly.pdbx_strand_id
1 'polypeptide(L)'
;MQAKTVTRADGVQVVTKQDYVRYFEDLRVFTKNDDTITQAKTALTKLESLQEAPNKAQIMEDVTKAIKQLDKQKLLEFKQESEAAVDSLQRVNLKSKLKKPLTEYFKVPAIDTQKFAAARAIQVNPEKSLDLAKPIFSTAEEVMYTLPAELDLTTELYRYSLIQGFEGVLSDVRLATEPEVNSLAKIHMFGALQDDHAVLATYINNVGEADFQRLTGENPSKIFQNLKQLDHPQVNQVYVEHLFERKLIDEPTRARLISNLKYFDGGFINNERYLETLGTQEELTQELISKLKQEVSIRVRNPFGPPTENFNKQAVSLLTESYLETIDNHAKSLYLTKNAFEHPEAMKFDEAAKTYDSQQWQTLIDPNERQKLTAKAYVEAHYGLVPQEKVAYQSQLDKFFSETKISSSPPRKLFIGDKEFPPIDQRLAELQRKPLVKGDERLKETPWENMPVEDQAKLNEAAALIFPNLDRLRVPVRQNQVLRGKIGINEQHFQDDIPVILDVIKGIRQHAKPAPLPHEAFGEGALLATADKIIGKQSRLPSFVRGWIDQITKFTQKQFLQLKGIQIHPS
;
A
#
# COMPACT_ATOMS: atom_id res chain seq x y z
N MET A 1 -25.59 -46.90 15.87
CA MET A 1 -25.53 -45.56 16.52
C MET A 1 -25.11 -45.77 17.96
N GLN A 2 -23.94 -45.27 18.37
CA GLN A 2 -23.50 -45.39 19.76
C GLN A 2 -23.94 -44.14 20.53
N ALA A 3 -25.00 -44.30 21.30
CA ALA A 3 -25.48 -43.34 22.27
C ALA A 3 -24.57 -43.38 23.51
N LYS A 4 -24.10 -42.22 23.98
CA LYS A 4 -23.44 -42.12 25.28
C LYS A 4 -24.34 -41.32 26.21
N THR A 5 -24.79 -41.96 27.27
CA THR A 5 -25.69 -41.36 28.26
C THR A 5 -24.89 -40.55 29.27
N VAL A 6 -25.23 -39.27 29.42
CA VAL A 6 -24.64 -38.36 30.41
C VAL A 6 -25.76 -37.95 31.37
N THR A 7 -25.54 -38.10 32.67
CA THR A 7 -26.55 -37.78 33.69
C THR A 7 -26.42 -36.32 34.11
N ARG A 8 -27.50 -35.54 34.01
CA ARG A 8 -27.58 -34.17 34.56
C ARG A 8 -27.50 -34.19 36.09
N ALA A 9 -27.20 -33.02 36.67
CA ALA A 9 -27.20 -32.82 38.13
C ALA A 9 -28.60 -32.94 38.78
N ASP A 10 -29.69 -32.89 38.00
CA ASP A 10 -31.07 -33.15 38.42
C ASP A 10 -31.47 -34.64 38.31
N GLY A 11 -30.53 -35.52 37.92
CA GLY A 11 -30.75 -36.96 37.78
C GLY A 11 -31.29 -37.42 36.42
N VAL A 12 -31.56 -36.50 35.49
CA VAL A 12 -32.09 -36.85 34.16
C VAL A 12 -30.96 -37.34 33.24
N GLN A 13 -31.11 -38.54 32.69
CA GLN A 13 -30.18 -39.12 31.73
C GLN A 13 -30.40 -38.53 30.33
N VAL A 14 -29.41 -37.81 29.80
CA VAL A 14 -29.44 -37.25 28.45
C VAL A 14 -28.56 -38.10 27.54
N VAL A 15 -29.16 -38.67 26.49
CA VAL A 15 -28.41 -39.38 25.46
C VAL A 15 -27.72 -38.37 24.56
N THR A 16 -26.41 -38.21 24.73
CA THR A 16 -25.60 -37.43 23.79
C THR A 16 -25.36 -38.27 22.54
N LYS A 17 -25.90 -37.83 21.41
CA LYS A 17 -25.65 -38.42 20.09
C LYS A 17 -24.18 -38.14 19.72
N GLN A 18 -23.52 -39.09 19.07
CA GLN A 18 -22.13 -38.95 18.59
C GLN A 18 -21.96 -37.72 17.67
N ASP A 19 -23.04 -37.29 17.01
CA ASP A 19 -23.08 -36.12 16.14
C ASP A 19 -22.91 -34.78 16.89
N TYR A 20 -23.27 -34.71 18.20
CA TYR A 20 -23.02 -33.52 19.02
C TYR A 20 -21.54 -33.33 19.33
N VAL A 21 -20.82 -34.42 19.61
CA VAL A 21 -19.37 -34.36 19.89
C VAL A 21 -18.63 -33.78 18.69
N ARG A 22 -18.95 -34.26 17.49
CA ARG A 22 -18.38 -33.77 16.24
C ARG A 22 -18.75 -32.31 15.96
N TYR A 23 -19.98 -31.91 16.25
CA TYR A 23 -20.42 -30.52 16.13
C TYR A 23 -19.67 -29.58 17.09
N PHE A 24 -19.46 -29.99 18.35
CA PHE A 24 -18.69 -29.21 19.31
C PHE A 24 -17.20 -29.14 18.97
N GLU A 25 -16.62 -30.20 18.41
CA GLU A 25 -15.25 -30.19 17.88
C GLU A 25 -15.11 -29.21 16.71
N ASP A 26 -16.02 -29.26 15.74
CA ASP A 26 -16.06 -28.33 14.61
C ASP A 26 -16.22 -26.87 15.08
N LEU A 27 -17.11 -26.61 16.05
CA LEU A 27 -17.27 -25.29 16.68
C LEU A 27 -16.01 -24.82 17.43
N ARG A 28 -15.32 -25.72 18.14
CA ARG A 28 -14.09 -25.39 18.88
C ARG A 28 -12.96 -25.02 17.93
N VAL A 29 -12.78 -25.78 16.83
CA VAL A 29 -11.79 -25.46 15.80
C VAL A 29 -12.15 -24.15 15.09
N PHE A 30 -13.44 -23.98 14.74
CA PHE A 30 -13.93 -22.76 14.11
C PHE A 30 -13.69 -21.51 14.97
N THR A 31 -14.04 -21.55 16.27
CA THR A 31 -13.87 -20.43 17.20
C THR A 31 -12.41 -20.12 17.52
N LYS A 32 -11.53 -21.13 17.56
CA LYS A 32 -10.08 -20.92 17.73
C LYS A 32 -9.47 -20.20 16.53
N ASN A 33 -9.84 -20.62 15.32
CA ASN A 33 -9.37 -20.02 14.07
C ASN A 33 -9.98 -18.63 13.82
N ASP A 34 -11.23 -18.42 14.24
CA ASP A 34 -11.96 -17.16 14.07
C ASP A 34 -11.31 -15.98 14.82
N ASP A 35 -10.68 -16.23 15.97
CA ASP A 35 -10.02 -15.17 16.75
C ASP A 35 -8.82 -14.59 16.01
N THR A 36 -7.91 -15.43 15.53
CA THR A 36 -6.72 -15.01 14.80
C THR A 36 -7.10 -14.32 13.47
N ILE A 37 -8.12 -14.86 12.77
CA ILE A 37 -8.64 -14.25 11.53
C ILE A 37 -9.29 -12.89 11.82
N THR A 38 -10.10 -12.79 12.88
CA THR A 38 -10.73 -11.53 13.30
C THR A 38 -9.68 -10.48 13.64
N GLN A 39 -8.66 -10.84 14.43
CA GLN A 39 -7.60 -9.92 14.82
C GLN A 39 -6.84 -9.38 13.60
N ALA A 40 -6.49 -10.26 12.64
CA ALA A 40 -5.84 -9.85 11.40
C ALA A 40 -6.73 -8.94 10.53
N LYS A 41 -8.03 -9.26 10.40
CA LYS A 41 -8.99 -8.40 9.67
C LYS A 41 -9.11 -7.02 10.33
N THR A 42 -9.28 -6.99 11.66
CA THR A 42 -9.39 -5.74 12.42
C THR A 42 -8.12 -4.91 12.31
N ALA A 43 -6.93 -5.52 12.39
CA ALA A 43 -5.66 -4.83 12.20
C ALA A 43 -5.57 -4.19 10.81
N LEU A 44 -5.95 -4.90 9.75
CA LEU A 44 -5.99 -4.35 8.38
C LEU A 44 -6.99 -3.20 8.23
N THR A 45 -8.19 -3.31 8.79
CA THR A 45 -9.20 -2.25 8.71
C THR A 45 -8.73 -0.97 9.42
N LYS A 46 -7.98 -1.08 10.52
CA LYS A 46 -7.40 0.08 11.21
C LYS A 46 -6.39 0.85 10.35
N LEU A 47 -5.82 0.24 9.31
CA LEU A 47 -4.85 0.90 8.42
C LEU A 47 -5.52 1.86 7.41
N GLU A 48 -6.84 1.77 7.24
CA GLU A 48 -7.57 2.74 6.40
C GLU A 48 -7.77 4.09 7.11
N SER A 49 -7.49 4.18 8.42
CA SER A 49 -7.63 5.42 9.22
C SER A 49 -6.30 6.06 9.62
N LEU A 50 -5.20 5.71 8.93
CA LEU A 50 -3.88 6.32 9.19
C LEU A 50 -3.93 7.83 8.94
N GLN A 51 -3.46 8.60 9.92
CA GLN A 51 -3.43 10.06 9.88
C GLN A 51 -2.05 10.58 9.53
N GLU A 52 -2.05 11.61 8.69
CA GLU A 52 -0.90 12.49 8.46
C GLU A 52 -0.72 13.45 9.66
N ALA A 53 0.40 14.17 9.72
CA ALA A 53 0.93 14.94 10.85
C ALA A 53 -0.08 15.56 11.88
N PRO A 54 0.25 15.57 13.20
CA PRO A 54 -0.65 15.92 14.30
C PRO A 54 -1.18 17.36 14.36
N ASN A 55 -0.68 18.28 13.53
CA ASN A 55 -1.14 19.68 13.48
C ASN A 55 -2.14 19.97 12.35
N LYS A 56 -2.48 18.97 11.53
CA LYS A 56 -3.38 19.13 10.37
C LYS A 56 -4.76 19.65 10.75
N ALA A 57 -5.31 19.24 11.90
CA ALA A 57 -6.66 19.65 12.33
C ALA A 57 -6.78 21.15 12.60
N GLN A 58 -5.83 21.74 13.34
CA GLN A 58 -5.79 23.18 13.61
C GLN A 58 -5.56 23.96 12.31
N ILE A 59 -4.64 23.50 11.48
CA ILE A 59 -4.31 24.16 10.21
C ILE A 59 -5.48 24.09 9.23
N MET A 60 -6.24 22.98 9.22
CA MET A 60 -7.49 22.88 8.45
C MET A 60 -8.54 23.89 8.91
N GLU A 61 -8.66 24.13 10.21
CA GLU A 61 -9.54 25.16 10.75
C GLU A 61 -9.08 26.56 10.32
N ASP A 62 -7.79 26.84 10.43
CA ASP A 62 -7.19 28.11 10.02
C ASP A 62 -7.35 28.36 8.51
N VAL A 63 -7.17 27.33 7.67
CA VAL A 63 -7.43 27.39 6.22
C VAL A 63 -8.89 27.67 5.93
N THR A 64 -9.80 26.97 6.62
CA THR A 64 -11.25 27.17 6.45
C THR A 64 -11.64 28.60 6.84
N LYS A 65 -11.04 29.13 7.89
CA LYS A 65 -11.23 30.50 8.36
C LYS A 65 -10.65 31.50 7.36
N ALA A 66 -9.44 31.28 6.85
CA ALA A 66 -8.81 32.12 5.83
C ALA A 66 -9.67 32.21 4.57
N ILE A 67 -10.22 31.09 4.08
CA ILE A 67 -11.17 31.05 2.95
C ILE A 67 -12.40 31.93 3.21
N LYS A 68 -12.98 31.82 4.42
CA LYS A 68 -14.18 32.59 4.81
C LYS A 68 -13.90 34.07 5.08
N GLN A 69 -12.68 34.41 5.48
CA GLN A 69 -12.27 35.73 5.94
C GLN A 69 -11.35 36.45 4.95
N LEU A 70 -11.28 36.01 3.69
CA LEU A 70 -10.56 36.75 2.65
C LEU A 70 -11.04 38.21 2.66
N ASP A 71 -10.15 39.12 3.05
CA ASP A 71 -10.47 40.53 3.07
C ASP A 71 -10.63 41.05 1.63
N LYS A 72 -11.39 42.14 1.48
CA LYS A 72 -11.73 42.68 0.16
C LYS A 72 -10.50 43.16 -0.63
N GLN A 73 -9.41 43.50 0.04
CA GLN A 73 -8.19 44.02 -0.59
C GLN A 73 -7.37 42.87 -1.17
N LYS A 74 -7.10 41.82 -0.39
CA LYS A 74 -6.46 40.59 -0.88
C LYS A 74 -7.26 39.94 -1.99
N LEU A 75 -8.59 39.93 -1.92
CA LEU A 75 -9.46 39.48 -3.01
C LEU A 75 -9.24 40.24 -4.33
N LEU A 76 -8.93 41.53 -4.28
CA LEU A 76 -8.68 42.34 -5.46
C LEU A 76 -7.30 42.03 -6.06
N GLU A 77 -6.26 41.99 -5.22
CA GLU A 77 -4.88 41.63 -5.61
C GLU A 77 -4.86 40.24 -6.25
N PHE A 78 -5.53 39.29 -5.62
CA PHE A 78 -5.68 37.94 -6.14
C PHE A 78 -6.43 37.92 -7.47
N LYS A 79 -7.56 38.63 -7.59
CA LYS A 79 -8.27 38.70 -8.86
C LYS A 79 -7.38 39.20 -10.00
N GLN A 80 -6.52 40.19 -9.75
CA GLN A 80 -5.56 40.68 -10.74
C GLN A 80 -4.53 39.61 -11.13
N GLU A 81 -3.98 38.85 -10.19
CA GLU A 81 -3.05 37.75 -10.48
C GLU A 81 -3.72 36.65 -11.33
N SER A 82 -4.98 36.31 -11.03
CA SER A 82 -5.77 35.33 -11.81
C SER A 82 -6.04 35.81 -13.23
N GLU A 83 -6.43 37.07 -13.38
CA GLU A 83 -6.64 37.69 -14.70
C GLU A 83 -5.34 37.75 -15.50
N ALA A 84 -4.22 38.10 -14.87
CA ALA A 84 -2.90 38.09 -15.50
C ALA A 84 -2.47 36.67 -15.95
N ALA A 85 -2.74 35.64 -15.15
CA ALA A 85 -2.50 34.25 -15.51
C ALA A 85 -3.36 33.81 -16.70
N VAL A 86 -4.64 34.20 -16.73
CA VAL A 86 -5.54 33.91 -17.86
C VAL A 86 -5.05 34.64 -19.12
N ASP A 87 -4.70 35.92 -19.01
CA ASP A 87 -4.27 36.75 -20.14
C ASP A 87 -2.93 36.27 -20.73
N SER A 88 -1.99 35.83 -19.88
CA SER A 88 -0.73 35.26 -20.36
C SER A 88 -0.95 33.96 -21.13
N LEU A 89 -1.86 33.10 -20.66
CA LEU A 89 -2.20 31.84 -21.32
C LEU A 89 -3.05 32.01 -22.57
N GLN A 90 -3.86 33.06 -22.67
CA GLN A 90 -4.61 33.38 -23.89
C GLN A 90 -3.69 33.72 -25.07
N ARG A 91 -2.48 34.22 -24.80
CA ARG A 91 -1.44 34.48 -25.83
C ARG A 91 -0.79 33.19 -26.33
N VAL A 92 -0.99 32.08 -25.63
CA VAL A 92 -0.57 30.74 -26.05
C VAL A 92 -1.72 30.07 -26.79
N ASN A 93 -1.44 29.40 -27.91
CA ASN A 93 -2.47 28.74 -28.70
C ASN A 93 -2.95 27.42 -28.05
N LEU A 94 -3.65 27.53 -26.92
CA LEU A 94 -4.13 26.40 -26.12
C LEU A 94 -5.61 26.07 -26.36
N LYS A 95 -6.37 26.95 -27.02
CA LYS A 95 -7.85 26.88 -27.05
C LYS A 95 -8.39 25.56 -27.59
N SER A 96 -7.72 24.93 -28.55
CA SER A 96 -8.10 23.62 -29.11
C SER A 96 -7.72 22.44 -28.21
N LYS A 97 -6.86 22.65 -27.21
CA LYS A 97 -6.35 21.61 -26.29
C LYS A 97 -7.09 21.55 -24.95
N LEU A 98 -7.94 22.54 -24.63
CA LEU A 98 -8.61 22.64 -23.33
C LEU A 98 -10.04 22.11 -23.37
N LYS A 99 -10.47 21.44 -22.28
CA LYS A 99 -11.84 20.90 -22.16
C LYS A 99 -12.88 21.93 -21.72
N LYS A 100 -12.43 23.03 -21.11
CA LYS A 100 -13.29 24.12 -20.61
C LYS A 100 -12.59 25.48 -20.79
N PRO A 101 -13.31 26.61 -20.65
CA PRO A 101 -12.69 27.94 -20.76
C PRO A 101 -11.57 28.14 -19.73
N LEU A 102 -10.49 28.84 -20.10
CA LEU A 102 -9.33 29.12 -19.22
C LEU A 102 -9.75 29.70 -17.86
N THR A 103 -10.71 30.62 -17.87
CA THR A 103 -11.24 31.26 -16.65
C THR A 103 -11.83 30.27 -15.66
N GLU A 104 -12.25 29.08 -16.09
CA GLU A 104 -12.80 28.05 -15.21
C GLU A 104 -11.75 27.24 -14.46
N TYR A 105 -10.49 27.25 -14.89
CA TYR A 105 -9.39 26.62 -14.15
C TYR A 105 -8.95 27.48 -12.97
N PHE A 106 -9.13 28.80 -13.04
CA PHE A 106 -8.67 29.76 -12.04
C PHE A 106 -9.80 30.31 -11.14
N LYS A 107 -10.96 29.64 -11.08
CA LYS A 107 -12.05 29.99 -10.14
C LYS A 107 -11.62 29.64 -8.71
N VAL A 108 -11.66 30.60 -7.80
CA VAL A 108 -11.25 30.41 -6.39
C VAL A 108 -12.39 29.84 -5.52
N PRO A 109 -12.13 28.91 -4.58
CA PRO A 109 -10.94 28.09 -4.45
C PRO A 109 -11.13 26.75 -5.20
N ALA A 110 -10.38 26.53 -6.28
CA ALA A 110 -10.33 25.25 -6.99
C ALA A 110 -9.18 24.37 -6.46
N ILE A 111 -9.18 24.10 -5.15
CA ILE A 111 -8.09 23.37 -4.48
C ILE A 111 -8.57 22.21 -3.62
N ASP A 112 -7.67 21.26 -3.44
CA ASP A 112 -7.74 20.28 -2.37
C ASP A 112 -7.23 20.92 -1.06
N THR A 113 -8.14 21.38 -0.22
CA THR A 113 -7.80 22.02 1.07
C THR A 113 -7.10 21.08 2.03
N GLN A 114 -7.30 19.76 1.89
CA GLN A 114 -6.64 18.77 2.74
C GLN A 114 -5.17 18.61 2.38
N LYS A 115 -4.83 18.58 1.08
CA LYS A 115 -3.44 18.57 0.62
C LYS A 115 -2.70 19.83 1.03
N PHE A 116 -3.34 20.98 0.82
CA PHE A 116 -2.77 22.26 1.24
C PHE A 116 -2.46 22.29 2.75
N ALA A 117 -3.43 21.93 3.59
CA ALA A 117 -3.23 21.96 5.04
C ALA A 117 -2.17 20.95 5.52
N ALA A 118 -2.09 19.78 4.89
CA ALA A 118 -1.03 18.81 5.17
C ALA A 118 0.35 19.40 4.85
N ALA A 119 0.48 20.09 3.72
CA ALA A 119 1.73 20.71 3.33
C ALA A 119 2.12 21.89 4.21
N ARG A 120 1.15 22.74 4.55
CA ARG A 120 1.35 23.84 5.50
C ARG A 120 1.74 23.35 6.89
N ALA A 121 1.19 22.22 7.35
CA ALA A 121 1.58 21.60 8.61
C ALA A 121 3.04 21.16 8.67
N ILE A 122 3.59 20.78 7.52
CA ILE A 122 5.00 20.42 7.39
C ILE A 122 5.88 21.67 7.42
N GLN A 123 5.49 22.72 6.70
CA GLN A 123 6.21 23.98 6.58
C GLN A 123 6.36 24.73 7.91
N VAL A 124 5.28 24.86 8.70
CA VAL A 124 5.29 25.68 9.93
C VAL A 124 5.87 24.96 11.15
N ASN A 125 6.38 23.74 10.98
CA ASN A 125 6.93 22.96 12.08
C ASN A 125 8.33 23.49 12.47
N PRO A 126 8.53 24.00 13.70
CA PRO A 126 9.79 24.61 14.13
C PRO A 126 10.99 23.65 14.20
N GLU A 127 10.78 22.32 14.13
CA GLU A 127 11.87 21.33 14.09
C GLU A 127 12.48 21.13 12.68
N LYS A 128 11.97 21.83 11.65
CA LYS A 128 12.45 21.68 10.27
C LYS A 128 13.27 22.89 9.79
N SER A 129 14.56 22.65 9.60
CA SER A 129 15.33 23.25 8.51
C SER A 129 15.49 22.19 7.43
N LEU A 130 14.57 22.17 6.46
CA LEU A 130 14.70 21.31 5.29
C LEU A 130 15.50 22.07 4.23
N ASP A 131 16.81 21.88 4.22
CA ASP A 131 17.65 22.16 3.04
C ASP A 131 17.38 21.08 1.98
N LEU A 132 16.16 21.08 1.42
CA LEU A 132 15.85 20.30 0.23
C LEU A 132 16.50 21.03 -0.95
N ALA A 133 17.78 20.74 -1.19
CA ALA A 133 18.47 21.10 -2.43
C ALA A 133 17.93 20.23 -3.60
N LYS A 134 16.62 20.26 -3.85
CA LYS A 134 16.01 19.65 -5.03
C LYS A 134 16.07 20.67 -6.17
N PRO A 135 16.71 20.36 -7.31
CA PRO A 135 16.78 21.27 -8.45
C PRO A 135 15.42 21.47 -9.16
N ILE A 136 14.50 20.50 -9.03
CA ILE A 136 13.15 20.54 -9.63
C ILE A 136 12.17 19.94 -8.62
N PHE A 137 11.06 20.64 -8.37
CA PHE A 137 9.95 20.14 -7.55
C PHE A 137 8.93 19.39 -8.40
N SER A 138 8.38 18.30 -7.87
CA SER A 138 7.41 17.45 -8.57
C SER A 138 5.97 17.87 -8.34
N THR A 139 5.69 18.49 -7.19
CA THR A 139 4.36 19.00 -6.80
C THR A 139 4.45 20.34 -6.07
N ALA A 140 3.33 21.07 -6.04
CA ALA A 140 3.18 22.31 -5.29
C ALA A 140 3.46 22.14 -3.78
N GLU A 141 3.06 21.01 -3.19
CA GLU A 141 3.27 20.71 -1.78
C GLU A 141 4.76 20.55 -1.44
N GLU A 142 5.55 19.93 -2.33
CA GLU A 142 6.99 19.82 -2.10
C GLU A 142 7.67 21.20 -2.05
N VAL A 143 7.18 22.16 -2.85
CA VAL A 143 7.67 23.55 -2.79
C VAL A 143 7.32 24.14 -1.42
N MET A 144 6.08 23.98 -0.97
CA MET A 144 5.61 24.52 0.32
C MET A 144 6.44 24.07 1.51
N TYR A 145 6.96 22.83 1.50
CA TYR A 145 7.81 22.32 2.58
C TYR A 145 9.10 23.15 2.79
N THR A 146 9.48 23.92 1.77
CA THR A 146 10.73 24.67 1.71
C THR A 146 10.54 26.18 1.83
N LEU A 147 9.29 26.63 1.95
CA LEU A 147 8.92 28.04 2.10
C LEU A 147 9.07 28.51 3.55
N PRO A 148 9.22 29.82 3.79
CA PRO A 148 9.27 30.38 5.14
C PRO A 148 7.99 30.06 5.94
N ALA A 149 8.14 29.70 7.21
CA ALA A 149 7.01 29.41 8.10
C ALA A 149 6.13 30.66 8.35
N GLU A 150 6.71 31.86 8.24
CA GLU A 150 6.00 33.13 8.44
C GLU A 150 5.21 33.60 7.21
N LEU A 151 5.28 32.88 6.08
CA LEU A 151 4.54 33.26 4.88
C LEU A 151 3.03 33.37 5.18
N ASP A 152 2.40 34.45 4.72
CA ASP A 152 0.98 34.73 4.99
C ASP A 152 0.08 33.61 4.43
N LEU A 153 -0.71 32.99 5.31
CA LEU A 153 -1.56 31.85 4.99
C LEU A 153 -2.51 32.14 3.81
N THR A 154 -3.10 33.34 3.77
CA THR A 154 -4.05 33.72 2.72
C THR A 154 -3.35 33.86 1.36
N THR A 155 -2.15 34.45 1.34
CA THR A 155 -1.32 34.59 0.13
C THR A 155 -0.87 33.25 -0.40
N GLU A 156 -0.36 32.38 0.48
CA GLU A 156 0.09 31.05 0.10
C GLU A 156 -1.05 30.16 -0.39
N LEU A 157 -2.20 30.17 0.29
CA LEU A 157 -3.41 29.46 -0.12
C LEU A 157 -3.86 29.89 -1.52
N TYR A 158 -3.82 31.19 -1.79
CA TYR A 158 -4.22 31.73 -3.08
C TYR A 158 -3.25 31.31 -4.21
N ARG A 159 -1.94 31.44 -3.99
CA ARG A 159 -0.92 31.03 -4.97
C ARG A 159 -0.92 29.54 -5.23
N TYR A 160 -1.14 28.73 -4.19
CA TYR A 160 -1.40 27.31 -4.34
C TYR A 160 -2.63 27.05 -5.23
N SER A 161 -3.71 27.83 -5.09
CA SER A 161 -4.88 27.72 -5.97
C SER A 161 -4.61 28.09 -7.41
N LEU A 162 -3.77 29.10 -7.68
CA LEU A 162 -3.37 29.44 -9.04
C LEU A 162 -2.57 28.30 -9.67
N ILE A 163 -1.62 27.74 -8.92
CA ILE A 163 -0.78 26.63 -9.36
C ILE A 163 -1.63 25.39 -9.63
N GLN A 164 -2.56 25.02 -8.75
CA GLN A 164 -3.49 23.91 -8.98
C GLN A 164 -4.38 24.14 -10.20
N GLY A 165 -4.85 25.37 -10.40
CA GLY A 165 -5.59 25.76 -11.60
C GLY A 165 -4.76 25.53 -12.87
N PHE A 166 -3.51 25.98 -12.87
CA PHE A 166 -2.59 25.78 -13.99
C PHE A 166 -2.21 24.31 -14.21
N GLU A 167 -2.04 23.51 -13.16
CA GLU A 167 -1.84 22.06 -13.28
C GLU A 167 -3.04 21.38 -13.96
N GLY A 168 -4.26 21.88 -13.72
CA GLY A 168 -5.45 21.49 -14.47
C GLY A 168 -5.37 21.83 -15.96
N VAL A 169 -4.83 23.00 -16.31
CA VAL A 169 -4.57 23.40 -17.71
C VAL A 169 -3.55 22.45 -18.34
N LEU A 170 -2.40 22.23 -17.69
CA LEU A 170 -1.35 21.35 -18.20
C LEU A 170 -1.82 19.90 -18.35
N SER A 171 -2.69 19.41 -17.47
CA SER A 171 -3.28 18.07 -17.60
C SER A 171 -4.04 17.88 -18.92
N ASP A 172 -4.87 18.86 -19.30
CA ASP A 172 -5.60 18.81 -20.56
C ASP A 172 -4.67 19.03 -21.77
N VAL A 173 -3.71 19.95 -21.67
CA VAL A 173 -2.70 20.17 -22.72
C VAL A 173 -1.85 18.91 -22.95
N ARG A 174 -1.42 18.24 -21.90
CA ARG A 174 -0.65 17.00 -21.97
C ARG A 174 -1.44 15.91 -22.70
N LEU A 175 -2.70 15.69 -22.32
CA LEU A 175 -3.59 14.72 -22.98
C LEU A 175 -3.80 15.05 -24.47
N ALA A 176 -4.00 16.32 -24.81
CA ALA A 176 -4.16 16.73 -26.21
C ALA A 176 -2.87 16.59 -27.04
N THR A 177 -1.71 16.66 -26.39
CA THR A 177 -0.39 16.63 -27.03
C THR A 177 0.16 15.20 -27.17
N GLU A 178 -0.32 14.26 -26.37
CA GLU A 178 0.11 12.86 -26.38
C GLU A 178 0.10 12.19 -27.77
N PRO A 179 -0.92 12.37 -28.65
CA PRO A 179 -0.90 11.77 -29.99
C PRO A 179 0.24 12.27 -30.89
N GLU A 180 0.61 13.54 -30.75
CA GLU A 180 1.69 14.18 -31.50
C GLU A 180 3.06 13.66 -31.01
N VAL A 181 3.24 13.59 -29.68
CA VAL A 181 4.45 13.01 -29.06
C VAL A 181 4.56 11.52 -29.37
N ASN A 182 3.46 10.78 -29.41
CA ASN A 182 3.43 9.38 -29.82
C ASN A 182 3.89 9.21 -31.27
N SER A 183 3.46 10.11 -32.15
CA SER A 183 3.88 10.12 -33.56
C SER A 183 5.39 10.38 -33.69
N LEU A 184 5.92 11.33 -32.90
CA LEU A 184 7.36 11.58 -32.81
C LEU A 184 8.12 10.35 -32.30
N ALA A 185 7.64 9.73 -31.21
CA ALA A 185 8.23 8.52 -30.63
C ALA A 185 8.27 7.36 -31.63
N LYS A 186 7.23 7.18 -32.46
CA LYS A 186 7.23 6.18 -33.55
C LYS A 186 8.35 6.43 -34.55
N ILE A 187 8.54 7.67 -34.99
CA ILE A 187 9.58 8.04 -35.95
C ILE A 187 10.96 7.76 -35.35
N HIS A 188 11.20 8.21 -34.12
CA HIS A 188 12.49 8.02 -33.44
C HIS A 188 12.80 6.55 -33.14
N MET A 189 11.81 5.80 -32.67
CA MET A 189 11.95 4.36 -32.43
C MET A 189 12.27 3.62 -33.73
N PHE A 190 11.58 3.93 -34.83
CA PHE A 190 11.85 3.32 -36.13
C PHE A 190 13.26 3.61 -36.63
N GLY A 191 13.71 4.87 -36.55
CA GLY A 191 15.07 5.26 -36.96
C GLY A 191 16.17 4.60 -36.14
N ALA A 192 16.03 4.57 -34.81
CA ALA A 192 17.06 4.00 -33.93
C ALA A 192 17.24 2.48 -34.12
N LEU A 193 16.19 1.76 -34.51
CA LEU A 193 16.23 0.32 -34.71
C LEU A 193 16.73 -0.12 -36.08
N GLN A 194 16.69 0.77 -37.08
CA GLN A 194 17.27 0.51 -38.40
C GLN A 194 18.78 0.72 -38.44
N ASP A 195 19.29 1.72 -37.71
CA ASP A 195 20.63 2.24 -37.97
C ASP A 195 21.69 1.93 -36.89
N ASP A 196 21.35 1.52 -35.66
CA ASP A 196 22.37 1.58 -34.59
C ASP A 196 22.30 0.54 -33.45
N HIS A 197 22.88 -0.64 -33.70
CA HIS A 197 23.22 -1.58 -32.62
C HIS A 197 24.16 -0.97 -31.57
N ALA A 198 24.89 0.13 -31.87
CA ALA A 198 25.81 0.76 -30.92
C ALA A 198 25.07 1.56 -29.84
N VAL A 199 23.89 2.12 -30.14
CA VAL A 199 23.06 2.84 -29.15
C VAL A 199 22.56 1.87 -28.06
N LEU A 200 22.09 0.69 -28.46
CA LEU A 200 21.69 -0.36 -27.52
C LEU A 200 22.89 -0.88 -26.71
N ALA A 201 24.04 -1.09 -27.36
CA ALA A 201 25.26 -1.51 -26.66
C ALA A 201 25.72 -0.47 -25.63
N THR A 202 25.66 0.82 -25.97
CA THR A 202 26.00 1.92 -25.06
C THR A 202 25.08 1.94 -23.85
N TYR A 203 23.76 1.81 -24.05
CA TYR A 203 22.81 1.71 -22.93
C TYR A 203 23.10 0.50 -22.04
N ILE A 204 23.27 -0.68 -22.63
CA ILE A 204 23.56 -1.92 -21.89
C ILE A 204 24.84 -1.77 -21.05
N ASN A 205 25.89 -1.18 -21.62
CA ASN A 205 27.15 -0.97 -20.90
C ASN A 205 27.01 -0.02 -19.71
N ASN A 206 26.03 0.88 -19.75
CA ASN A 206 25.76 1.88 -18.72
C ASN A 206 24.61 1.50 -17.74
N VAL A 207 24.02 0.31 -17.88
CA VAL A 207 23.04 -0.22 -16.91
C VAL A 207 23.62 -0.18 -15.50
N GLY A 208 22.91 0.50 -14.59
CA GLY A 208 23.25 0.62 -13.18
C GLY A 208 22.21 0.00 -12.24
N GLU A 209 22.33 0.29 -10.94
CA GLU A 209 21.41 -0.21 -9.91
C GLU A 209 19.95 0.22 -10.14
N ALA A 210 19.74 1.46 -10.58
CA ALA A 210 18.40 1.97 -10.87
C ALA A 210 17.73 1.22 -12.02
N ASP A 211 18.49 0.89 -13.07
CA ASP A 211 18.02 0.05 -14.17
C ASP A 211 17.79 -1.38 -13.71
N PHE A 212 18.67 -1.92 -12.86
CA PHE A 212 18.50 -3.25 -12.29
C PHE A 212 17.18 -3.36 -11.54
N GLN A 213 16.90 -2.41 -10.65
CA GLN A 213 15.65 -2.38 -9.91
C GLN A 213 14.44 -2.20 -10.82
N ARG A 214 14.54 -1.34 -11.83
CA ARG A 214 13.43 -1.08 -12.74
C ARG A 214 13.09 -2.30 -13.60
N LEU A 215 14.09 -3.00 -14.13
CA LEU A 215 13.90 -4.15 -15.02
C LEU A 215 13.55 -5.43 -14.27
N THR A 216 14.04 -5.60 -13.04
CA THR A 216 13.88 -6.85 -12.29
C THR A 216 12.89 -6.73 -11.13
N GLY A 217 12.58 -5.52 -10.67
CA GLY A 217 11.81 -5.28 -9.45
C GLY A 217 12.58 -5.56 -8.15
N GLU A 218 13.87 -5.91 -8.21
CA GLU A 218 14.72 -6.18 -7.05
C GLU A 218 15.83 -5.13 -6.94
N ASN A 219 16.24 -4.74 -5.74
CA ASN A 219 17.34 -3.79 -5.56
C ASN A 219 18.63 -4.53 -5.17
N PRO A 220 19.78 -4.33 -5.85
CA PRO A 220 21.02 -5.05 -5.55
C PRO A 220 21.47 -4.91 -4.09
N SER A 221 21.42 -3.70 -3.55
CA SER A 221 21.73 -3.43 -2.16
C SER A 221 20.78 -4.19 -1.22
N LYS A 222 19.48 -4.28 -1.53
CA LYS A 222 18.52 -5.09 -0.74
C LYS A 222 18.79 -6.58 -0.84
N ILE A 223 19.18 -7.09 -2.02
CA ILE A 223 19.58 -8.49 -2.20
C ILE A 223 20.75 -8.81 -1.26
N PHE A 224 21.77 -7.96 -1.23
CA PHE A 224 22.91 -8.12 -0.32
C PHE A 224 22.48 -8.15 1.15
N GLN A 225 21.65 -7.19 1.58
CA GLN A 225 21.16 -7.14 2.97
C GLN A 225 20.32 -8.37 3.34
N ASN A 226 19.48 -8.85 2.43
CA ASN A 226 18.69 -10.07 2.62
C ASN A 226 19.61 -11.30 2.77
N LEU A 227 20.63 -11.42 1.92
CA LEU A 227 21.60 -12.51 2.00
C LEU A 227 22.46 -12.45 3.26
N LYS A 228 22.72 -11.25 3.80
CA LYS A 228 23.49 -11.03 5.04
C LYS A 228 22.71 -11.40 6.31
N GLN A 229 21.38 -11.33 6.30
CA GLN A 229 20.55 -11.70 7.45
C GLN A 229 20.51 -13.22 7.61
N LEU A 230 21.21 -13.73 8.64
CA LEU A 230 21.59 -15.15 8.79
C LEU A 230 20.62 -15.99 9.63
N ASP A 231 19.54 -15.42 10.14
CA ASP A 231 18.72 -16.09 11.17
C ASP A 231 18.06 -17.40 10.68
N HIS A 232 17.95 -17.59 9.36
CA HIS A 232 17.38 -18.80 8.76
C HIS A 232 18.12 -19.25 7.49
N PRO A 233 19.05 -20.19 7.59
CA PRO A 233 19.84 -20.71 6.46
C PRO A 233 19.01 -21.31 5.32
N GLN A 234 17.92 -21.96 5.69
CA GLN A 234 16.93 -22.51 4.75
C GLN A 234 16.23 -21.40 3.97
N VAL A 235 15.99 -20.24 4.59
CA VAL A 235 15.42 -19.06 3.93
C VAL A 235 16.41 -18.45 2.95
N ASN A 236 17.69 -18.37 3.32
CA ASN A 236 18.73 -17.86 2.41
C ASN A 236 18.95 -18.82 1.23
N GLN A 237 18.92 -20.13 1.45
CA GLN A 237 18.97 -21.09 0.34
C GLN A 237 17.79 -20.90 -0.61
N VAL A 238 16.56 -20.84 -0.11
CA VAL A 238 15.36 -20.58 -0.94
C VAL A 238 15.46 -19.25 -1.68
N TYR A 239 16.01 -18.21 -1.04
CA TYR A 239 16.19 -16.91 -1.67
C TYR A 239 17.25 -16.96 -2.79
N VAL A 240 18.37 -17.64 -2.58
CA VAL A 240 19.39 -17.86 -3.62
C VAL A 240 18.83 -18.66 -4.79
N GLU A 241 18.05 -19.71 -4.54
CA GLU A 241 17.35 -20.48 -5.59
C GLU A 241 16.38 -19.59 -6.37
N HIS A 242 15.60 -18.75 -5.69
CA HIS A 242 14.70 -17.79 -6.34
C HIS A 242 15.46 -16.78 -7.22
N LEU A 243 16.61 -16.26 -6.77
CA LEU A 243 17.45 -15.36 -7.58
C LEU A 243 17.95 -16.08 -8.84
N PHE A 244 18.31 -17.36 -8.73
CA PHE A 244 18.76 -18.18 -9.85
C PHE A 244 17.64 -18.52 -10.83
N GLU A 245 16.48 -18.95 -10.34
CA GLU A 245 15.28 -19.20 -11.15
C GLU A 245 14.87 -17.97 -11.96
N ARG A 246 15.03 -16.79 -11.38
CA ARG A 246 14.81 -15.50 -12.03
C ARG A 246 15.95 -15.03 -12.94
N LYS A 247 17.02 -15.83 -13.08
CA LYS A 247 18.24 -15.55 -13.85
C LYS A 247 18.99 -14.29 -13.41
N LEU A 248 18.81 -13.87 -12.15
CA LEU A 248 19.51 -12.70 -11.58
C LEU A 248 20.94 -13.03 -11.17
N ILE A 249 21.21 -14.30 -10.85
CA ILE A 249 22.53 -14.86 -10.60
C ILE A 249 22.77 -16.06 -11.54
N ASP A 250 24.02 -16.41 -11.77
CA ASP A 250 24.40 -17.59 -12.54
C ASP A 250 24.67 -18.81 -11.65
N GLU A 251 24.88 -19.97 -12.28
CA GLU A 251 25.12 -21.22 -11.56
C GLU A 251 26.41 -21.18 -10.71
N PRO A 252 27.54 -20.61 -11.18
CA PRO A 252 28.70 -20.38 -10.32
C PRO A 252 28.40 -19.56 -9.06
N THR A 253 27.67 -18.44 -9.20
CA THR A 253 27.27 -17.59 -8.06
C THR A 253 26.34 -18.36 -7.12
N ARG A 254 25.34 -19.06 -7.65
CA ARG A 254 24.43 -19.91 -6.88
C ARG A 254 25.19 -20.97 -6.10
N ALA A 255 26.09 -21.71 -6.75
CA ALA A 255 26.88 -22.76 -6.12
C ALA A 255 27.77 -22.20 -5.01
N ARG A 256 28.39 -21.04 -5.23
CA ARG A 256 29.21 -20.31 -4.24
C ARG A 256 28.39 -19.89 -3.01
N LEU A 257 27.20 -19.33 -3.22
CA LEU A 257 26.32 -18.89 -2.11
C LEU A 257 25.74 -20.09 -1.33
N ILE A 258 25.44 -21.21 -2.00
CA ILE A 258 24.88 -22.40 -1.35
C ILE A 258 25.95 -23.26 -0.66
N SER A 259 27.19 -23.30 -1.16
CA SER A 259 28.24 -24.20 -0.63
C SER A 259 28.52 -23.98 0.86
N ASN A 260 28.38 -22.75 1.34
CA ASN A 260 28.61 -22.37 2.73
C ASN A 260 27.32 -22.30 3.57
N LEU A 261 26.16 -22.56 2.96
CA LEU A 261 24.87 -22.75 3.65
C LEU A 261 24.61 -24.22 4.00
N LYS A 262 25.38 -25.16 3.44
CA LYS A 262 25.24 -26.60 3.73
C LYS A 262 25.67 -26.90 5.16
N TYR A 263 24.82 -27.65 5.88
CA TYR A 263 25.10 -28.18 7.21
C TYR A 263 26.45 -28.90 7.21
N PHE A 264 27.42 -28.39 7.98
CA PHE A 264 28.52 -29.22 8.45
C PHE A 264 27.97 -30.25 9.43
N ASP A 265 28.63 -31.40 9.50
CA ASP A 265 28.30 -32.61 10.27
C ASP A 265 28.40 -32.37 11.80
N GLY A 266 27.61 -31.41 12.30
CA GLY A 266 27.71 -30.83 13.63
C GLY A 266 26.75 -29.65 13.92
N GLY A 267 25.88 -29.26 12.98
CA GLY A 267 24.68 -28.46 13.28
C GLY A 267 24.83 -26.94 13.30
N PHE A 268 26.00 -26.38 13.03
CA PHE A 268 26.21 -24.92 13.00
C PHE A 268 26.81 -24.47 11.66
N ILE A 269 26.30 -23.35 11.14
CA ILE A 269 26.85 -22.66 9.97
C ILE A 269 28.03 -21.82 10.41
N ASN A 270 29.09 -21.84 9.60
CA ASN A 270 30.19 -20.92 9.78
C ASN A 270 29.79 -19.55 9.18
N ASN A 271 29.17 -18.72 10.00
CA ASN A 271 28.72 -17.37 9.63
C ASN A 271 29.87 -16.53 9.05
N GLU A 272 31.10 -16.67 9.56
CA GLU A 272 32.27 -15.94 9.07
C GLU A 272 32.60 -16.36 7.64
N ARG A 273 32.69 -17.67 7.35
CA ARG A 273 32.94 -18.17 5.99
C ARG A 273 31.84 -17.81 5.00
N TYR A 274 30.58 -17.81 5.42
CA TYR A 274 29.49 -17.39 4.55
C TYR A 274 29.57 -15.90 4.22
N LEU A 275 29.84 -15.05 5.22
CA LEU A 275 30.01 -13.60 4.99
C LEU A 275 31.24 -13.30 4.12
N GLU A 276 32.35 -14.02 4.31
CA GLU A 276 33.52 -13.96 3.42
C GLU A 276 33.16 -14.36 1.98
N THR A 277 32.30 -15.36 1.81
CA THR A 277 31.86 -15.86 0.50
C THR A 277 30.85 -14.94 -0.19
N LEU A 278 30.00 -14.26 0.60
CA LEU A 278 29.07 -13.24 0.12
C LEU A 278 29.84 -12.01 -0.38
N GLY A 279 30.99 -11.72 0.22
CA GLY A 279 31.84 -10.58 -0.12
C GLY A 279 31.26 -9.26 0.36
N THR A 280 31.67 -8.19 -0.28
CA THR A 280 31.15 -6.83 -0.03
C THR A 280 29.89 -6.55 -0.84
N GLN A 281 29.13 -5.53 -0.41
CA GLN A 281 27.93 -5.09 -1.14
C GLN A 281 28.28 -4.63 -2.57
N GLU A 282 29.41 -3.96 -2.74
CA GLU A 282 29.90 -3.47 -4.03
C GLU A 282 30.17 -4.64 -4.99
N GLU A 283 30.93 -5.64 -4.54
CA GLU A 283 31.30 -6.81 -5.35
C GLU A 283 30.06 -7.58 -5.84
N LEU A 284 29.12 -7.87 -4.94
CA LEU A 284 27.88 -8.54 -5.31
C LEU A 284 27.03 -7.68 -6.26
N THR A 285 26.97 -6.37 -6.03
CA THR A 285 26.22 -5.45 -6.89
C THR A 285 26.79 -5.42 -8.31
N GLN A 286 28.12 -5.37 -8.45
CA GLN A 286 28.77 -5.43 -9.77
C GLN A 286 28.53 -6.77 -10.46
N GLU A 287 28.53 -7.89 -9.74
CA GLU A 287 28.23 -9.22 -10.29
C GLU A 287 26.77 -9.31 -10.79
N LEU A 288 25.81 -8.83 -9.99
CA LEU A 288 24.39 -8.76 -10.35
C LEU A 288 24.17 -7.87 -11.58
N ILE A 289 24.78 -6.68 -11.61
CA ILE A 289 24.68 -5.76 -12.76
C ILE A 289 25.32 -6.38 -14.00
N SER A 290 26.50 -6.99 -13.88
CA SER A 290 27.16 -7.69 -14.99
C SER A 290 26.27 -8.80 -15.55
N LYS A 291 25.63 -9.58 -14.68
CA LYS A 291 24.69 -10.62 -15.08
C LYS A 291 23.47 -10.04 -15.81
N LEU A 292 22.93 -8.94 -15.32
CA LEU A 292 21.84 -8.24 -16.00
C LEU A 292 22.26 -7.74 -17.38
N LYS A 293 23.47 -7.17 -17.55
CA LYS A 293 23.97 -6.71 -18.87
C LYS A 293 24.02 -7.85 -19.88
N GLN A 294 24.45 -9.04 -19.46
CA GLN A 294 24.44 -10.24 -20.30
C GLN A 294 23.00 -10.66 -20.67
N GLU A 295 22.10 -10.72 -19.70
CA GLU A 295 20.71 -11.12 -19.93
C GLU A 295 19.97 -10.13 -20.84
N VAL A 296 20.14 -8.82 -20.64
CA VAL A 296 19.61 -7.78 -21.52
C VAL A 296 20.14 -7.96 -22.94
N SER A 297 21.46 -8.18 -23.09
CA SER A 297 22.08 -8.42 -24.40
C SER A 297 21.47 -9.64 -25.11
N ILE A 298 21.18 -10.72 -24.38
CA ILE A 298 20.56 -11.92 -24.93
C ILE A 298 19.12 -11.63 -25.36
N ARG A 299 18.32 -11.00 -24.50
CA ARG A 299 16.90 -10.71 -24.76
C ARG A 299 16.69 -9.77 -25.94
N VAL A 300 17.55 -8.77 -26.07
CA VAL A 300 17.51 -7.76 -27.14
C VAL A 300 17.97 -8.36 -28.47
N ARG A 301 18.93 -9.31 -28.47
CA ARG A 301 19.47 -9.94 -29.70
C ARG A 301 18.67 -11.15 -30.19
N ASN A 302 18.01 -11.87 -29.29
CA ASN A 302 17.30 -13.09 -29.61
C ASN A 302 15.90 -13.05 -28.98
N PRO A 303 14.93 -12.35 -29.60
CA PRO A 303 13.56 -12.42 -29.12
C PRO A 303 13.14 -13.88 -29.30
N PHE A 304 12.67 -14.54 -28.25
CA PHE A 304 12.17 -15.92 -28.32
C PHE A 304 10.83 -15.97 -29.10
N GLY A 305 10.88 -15.62 -30.38
CA GLY A 305 9.76 -15.43 -31.30
C GLY A 305 9.92 -14.15 -32.15
N PRO A 306 9.29 -14.06 -33.34
CA PRO A 306 9.28 -12.83 -34.13
C PRO A 306 8.78 -11.66 -33.27
N PRO A 307 9.31 -10.44 -33.41
CA PRO A 307 8.82 -9.27 -32.69
C PRO A 307 7.33 -9.16 -32.97
N THR A 308 6.51 -9.53 -31.99
CA THR A 308 5.06 -9.39 -32.12
C THR A 308 4.77 -7.91 -32.29
N GLU A 309 3.78 -7.56 -33.10
CA GLU A 309 3.33 -6.17 -33.30
C GLU A 309 3.08 -5.43 -31.96
N ASN A 310 2.83 -6.19 -30.88
CA ASN A 310 2.66 -5.72 -29.52
C ASN A 310 3.94 -5.12 -28.88
N PHE A 311 5.11 -5.70 -29.13
CA PHE A 311 6.38 -5.21 -28.54
C PHE A 311 6.77 -3.83 -29.07
N ASN A 312 6.70 -3.62 -30.39
CA ASN A 312 7.01 -2.31 -30.99
C ASN A 312 6.02 -1.23 -30.51
N LYS A 313 4.74 -1.59 -30.36
CA LYS A 313 3.73 -0.69 -29.78
C LYS A 313 4.07 -0.34 -28.32
N GLN A 314 4.53 -1.30 -27.54
CA GLN A 314 4.93 -1.10 -26.14
C GLN A 314 6.17 -0.21 -26.02
N ALA A 315 7.22 -0.45 -26.82
CA ALA A 315 8.41 0.39 -26.83
C ALA A 315 8.09 1.85 -27.21
N VAL A 316 7.24 2.04 -28.22
CA VAL A 316 6.75 3.37 -28.60
C VAL A 316 5.98 4.03 -27.46
N SER A 317 5.12 3.29 -26.75
CA SER A 317 4.35 3.80 -25.62
C SER A 317 5.27 4.27 -24.47
N LEU A 318 6.28 3.46 -24.11
CA LEU A 318 7.28 3.81 -23.11
C LEU A 318 8.12 5.04 -23.50
N LEU A 319 8.48 5.15 -24.78
CA LEU A 319 9.21 6.31 -25.29
C LEU A 319 8.33 7.57 -25.29
N THR A 320 7.04 7.42 -25.63
CA THR A 320 6.06 8.52 -25.56
C THR A 320 5.97 9.07 -24.15
N GLU A 321 5.83 8.18 -23.15
CA GLU A 321 5.76 8.60 -21.75
C GLU A 321 7.06 9.27 -21.29
N SER A 322 8.22 8.74 -21.69
CA SER A 322 9.51 9.36 -21.36
C SER A 322 9.64 10.78 -21.92
N TYR A 323 9.19 11.02 -23.15
CA TYR A 323 9.18 12.37 -23.73
C TYR A 323 8.20 13.30 -23.04
N LEU A 324 7.00 12.81 -22.72
CA LEU A 324 6.02 13.57 -21.93
C LEU A 324 6.57 13.91 -20.55
N GLU A 325 7.30 13.00 -19.90
CA GLU A 325 7.96 13.25 -18.62
C GLU A 325 9.06 14.32 -18.74
N THR A 326 9.87 14.32 -19.81
CA THR A 326 10.84 15.38 -20.09
C THR A 326 10.16 16.74 -20.25
N ILE A 327 9.06 16.79 -21.01
CA ILE A 327 8.27 18.02 -21.22
C ILE A 327 7.63 18.48 -19.90
N ASP A 328 6.97 17.58 -19.17
CA ASP A 328 6.33 17.83 -17.87
C ASP A 328 7.36 18.40 -16.87
N ASN A 329 8.55 17.80 -16.78
CA ASN A 329 9.60 18.23 -15.85
C ASN A 329 10.17 19.61 -16.23
N HIS A 330 10.33 19.89 -17.52
CA HIS A 330 10.73 21.22 -17.96
C HIS A 330 9.65 22.27 -17.64
N ALA A 331 8.39 21.98 -17.93
CA ALA A 331 7.27 22.86 -17.57
C ALA A 331 7.25 23.14 -16.06
N LYS A 332 7.33 22.09 -15.22
CA LYS A 332 7.37 22.20 -13.76
C LYS A 332 8.51 23.08 -13.27
N SER A 333 9.71 22.98 -13.87
CA SER A 333 10.85 23.81 -13.47
C SER A 333 10.61 25.33 -13.64
N LEU A 334 9.64 25.73 -14.47
CA LEU A 334 9.31 27.12 -14.76
C LEU A 334 8.26 27.71 -13.81
N TYR A 335 7.36 26.90 -13.24
CA TYR A 335 6.27 27.39 -12.37
C TYR A 335 6.28 26.82 -10.95
N LEU A 336 6.82 25.63 -10.70
CA LEU A 336 6.97 25.04 -9.37
C LEU A 336 8.30 25.49 -8.75
N THR A 337 8.38 26.75 -8.34
CA THR A 337 9.56 27.34 -7.71
C THR A 337 9.19 28.03 -6.40
N LYS A 338 10.14 28.17 -5.47
CA LYS A 338 9.93 28.99 -4.25
C LYS A 338 9.47 30.39 -4.59
N ASN A 339 10.14 31.01 -5.57
CA ASN A 339 9.85 32.35 -6.06
C ASN A 339 8.39 32.51 -6.52
N ALA A 340 7.82 31.49 -7.19
CA ALA A 340 6.41 31.49 -7.61
C ALA A 340 5.43 31.58 -6.43
N PHE A 341 5.77 31.03 -5.26
CA PHE A 341 4.95 31.16 -4.05
C PHE A 341 5.22 32.43 -3.25
N GLU A 342 6.35 33.10 -3.47
CA GLU A 342 6.77 34.31 -2.74
C GLU A 342 6.45 35.60 -3.50
N HIS A 343 6.37 35.55 -4.84
CA HIS A 343 6.19 36.72 -5.70
C HIS A 343 5.09 36.53 -6.77
N PRO A 344 4.18 37.51 -6.98
CA PRO A 344 3.04 37.39 -7.92
C PRO A 344 3.44 37.11 -9.38
N GLU A 345 4.53 37.72 -9.85
CA GLU A 345 4.95 37.68 -11.26
C GLU A 345 5.93 36.55 -11.58
N ALA A 346 6.27 35.72 -10.59
CA ALA A 346 7.25 34.65 -10.75
C ALA A 346 6.65 33.36 -11.37
N MET A 347 5.32 33.28 -11.50
CA MET A 347 4.64 32.16 -12.15
C MET A 347 4.66 32.28 -13.67
N LYS A 348 5.67 31.67 -14.31
CA LYS A 348 5.85 31.68 -15.77
C LYS A 348 4.93 30.67 -16.50
N PHE A 349 3.62 30.79 -16.31
CA PHE A 349 2.63 29.84 -16.84
C PHE A 349 2.60 29.77 -18.36
N ASP A 350 2.77 30.90 -19.06
CA ASP A 350 2.80 30.92 -20.52
C ASP A 350 4.07 30.23 -21.07
N GLU A 351 5.24 30.46 -20.46
CA GLU A 351 6.48 29.75 -20.80
C GLU A 351 6.33 28.24 -20.55
N ALA A 352 5.78 27.86 -19.38
CA ALA A 352 5.53 26.46 -19.05
C ALA A 352 4.55 25.80 -20.04
N ALA A 353 3.50 26.48 -20.46
CA ALA A 353 2.56 25.95 -21.44
C ALA A 353 3.17 25.80 -22.85
N LYS A 354 4.08 26.71 -23.25
CA LYS A 354 4.78 26.66 -24.54
C LYS A 354 5.68 25.43 -24.69
N THR A 355 6.08 24.79 -23.59
CA THR A 355 6.90 23.56 -23.62
C THR A 355 6.20 22.39 -24.35
N TYR A 356 4.86 22.40 -24.39
CA TYR A 356 4.03 21.43 -25.12
C TYR A 356 3.83 21.81 -26.60
N ASP A 357 4.49 22.85 -27.10
CA ASP A 357 4.56 23.14 -28.53
C ASP A 357 5.61 22.23 -29.19
N SER A 358 5.20 21.56 -30.27
CA SER A 358 6.05 20.72 -31.12
C SER A 358 7.39 21.36 -31.53
N GLN A 359 7.44 22.69 -31.67
CA GLN A 359 8.66 23.41 -32.04
C GLN A 359 9.73 23.37 -30.93
N GLN A 360 9.33 23.22 -29.67
CA GLN A 360 10.25 23.17 -28.53
C GLN A 360 10.85 21.78 -28.31
N TRP A 361 10.23 20.71 -28.83
CA TRP A 361 10.66 19.36 -28.51
C TRP A 361 12.04 19.00 -29.07
N GLN A 362 12.47 19.64 -30.15
CA GLN A 362 13.81 19.40 -30.71
C GLN A 362 14.93 19.88 -29.79
N THR A 363 14.70 20.96 -29.04
CA THR A 363 15.66 21.50 -28.07
C THR A 363 15.57 20.79 -26.73
N LEU A 364 14.35 20.41 -26.30
CA LEU A 364 14.13 19.68 -25.05
C LEU A 364 14.57 18.21 -25.12
N ILE A 365 14.43 17.59 -26.29
CA ILE A 365 14.77 16.18 -26.55
C ILE A 365 15.92 16.16 -27.55
N ASP A 366 17.10 16.54 -27.04
CA ASP A 366 18.32 16.56 -27.82
C ASP A 366 18.69 15.15 -28.36
N PRO A 367 19.57 15.07 -29.38
CA PRO A 367 19.92 13.79 -30.00
C PRO A 367 20.51 12.75 -29.03
N ASN A 368 21.26 13.15 -28.01
CA ASN A 368 21.89 12.23 -27.05
C ASN A 368 20.85 11.66 -26.09
N GLU A 369 20.02 12.53 -25.49
CA GLU A 369 18.95 12.08 -24.59
C GLU A 369 17.92 11.23 -25.35
N ARG A 370 17.63 11.59 -26.62
CA ARG A 370 16.79 10.79 -27.51
C ARG A 370 17.32 9.37 -27.68
N GLN A 371 18.60 9.19 -28.00
CA GLN A 371 19.20 7.87 -28.19
C GLN A 371 19.10 7.04 -26.90
N LYS A 372 19.43 7.64 -25.76
CA LYS A 372 19.34 7.02 -24.44
C LYS A 372 17.92 6.59 -24.08
N LEU A 373 16.93 7.48 -24.23
CA LEU A 373 15.51 7.18 -23.95
C LEU A 373 14.96 6.11 -24.90
N THR A 374 15.37 6.14 -26.17
CA THR A 374 14.95 5.13 -27.15
C THR A 374 15.50 3.75 -26.80
N ALA A 375 16.79 3.65 -26.46
CA ALA A 375 17.40 2.40 -26.01
C ALA A 375 16.73 1.86 -24.74
N LYS A 376 16.52 2.75 -23.75
CA LYS A 376 15.82 2.45 -22.50
C LYS A 376 14.42 1.86 -22.78
N ALA A 377 13.59 2.56 -23.54
CA ALA A 377 12.22 2.13 -23.85
C ALA A 377 12.19 0.79 -24.61
N TYR A 378 13.14 0.57 -25.52
CA TYR A 378 13.28 -0.69 -26.24
C TYR A 378 13.62 -1.86 -25.31
N VAL A 379 14.61 -1.68 -24.42
CA VAL A 379 14.98 -2.70 -23.43
C VAL A 379 13.82 -2.98 -22.47
N GLU A 380 13.15 -1.95 -21.97
CA GLU A 380 12.03 -2.09 -21.04
C GLU A 380 10.84 -2.86 -21.64
N ALA A 381 10.55 -2.63 -22.92
CA ALA A 381 9.54 -3.40 -23.64
C ALA A 381 9.89 -4.90 -23.70
N HIS A 382 11.18 -5.27 -23.78
CA HIS A 382 11.62 -6.68 -23.77
C HIS A 382 11.44 -7.36 -22.41
N TYR A 383 11.26 -6.55 -21.36
CA TYR A 383 10.91 -7.01 -20.02
C TYR A 383 9.41 -6.90 -19.73
N GLY A 384 8.60 -6.49 -20.71
CA GLY A 384 7.15 -6.38 -20.57
C GLY A 384 6.71 -5.21 -19.69
N LEU A 385 7.57 -4.20 -19.47
CA LEU A 385 7.20 -3.02 -18.70
C LEU A 385 6.17 -2.19 -19.47
N VAL A 386 5.12 -1.75 -18.79
CA VAL A 386 4.14 -0.80 -19.32
C VAL A 386 4.40 0.57 -18.72
N PRO A 387 4.03 1.67 -19.40
CA PRO A 387 4.05 3.00 -18.79
C PRO A 387 3.32 2.93 -17.44
N GLN A 388 3.93 3.49 -16.41
CA GLN A 388 3.26 3.59 -15.13
C GLN A 388 2.11 4.59 -15.32
N GLU A 389 0.87 4.11 -15.31
CA GLU A 389 -0.27 5.00 -15.08
C GLU A 389 0.02 5.75 -13.78
N LYS A 390 -0.11 7.08 -13.76
CA LYS A 390 -0.09 7.87 -12.52
C LYS A 390 -1.21 7.32 -11.63
N VAL A 391 -0.87 6.36 -10.77
CA VAL A 391 -1.84 5.51 -10.07
C VAL A 391 -2.69 6.40 -9.16
N ALA A 392 -3.99 6.44 -9.42
CA ALA A 392 -4.95 6.80 -8.38
C ALA A 392 -4.78 5.77 -7.26
N TYR A 393 -4.27 6.21 -6.11
CA TYR A 393 -4.02 5.32 -4.97
C TYR A 393 -5.27 4.50 -4.66
N GLN A 394 -5.11 3.19 -4.54
CA GLN A 394 -6.24 2.26 -4.41
C GLN A 394 -6.73 2.12 -2.96
N SER A 395 -5.95 2.60 -1.98
CA SER A 395 -6.29 2.65 -0.56
C SER A 395 -5.34 3.60 0.20
N GLN A 396 -5.63 3.89 1.46
CA GLN A 396 -4.76 4.74 2.30
C GLN A 396 -3.41 4.08 2.57
N LEU A 397 -3.39 2.74 2.69
CA LEU A 397 -2.17 1.96 2.83
C LEU A 397 -1.32 1.97 1.55
N ASP A 398 -1.97 1.96 0.37
CA ASP A 398 -1.30 2.08 -0.92
C ASP A 398 -0.66 3.45 -1.09
N LYS A 399 -1.39 4.51 -0.71
CA LYS A 399 -0.87 5.88 -0.63
C LYS A 399 0.36 5.95 0.28
N PHE A 400 0.27 5.41 1.50
CA PHE A 400 1.36 5.39 2.47
C PHE A 400 2.64 4.76 1.91
N PHE A 401 2.56 3.56 1.35
CA PHE A 401 3.76 2.90 0.83
C PHE A 401 4.29 3.53 -0.45
N SER A 402 3.43 4.17 -1.24
CA SER A 402 3.83 4.82 -2.49
C SER A 402 4.49 6.19 -2.24
N GLU A 403 4.18 6.83 -1.11
CA GLU A 403 4.73 8.14 -0.72
C GLU A 403 5.92 8.04 0.25
N THR A 404 6.22 6.85 0.78
CA THR A 404 7.30 6.63 1.75
C THR A 404 8.48 5.86 1.18
N LYS A 405 9.65 6.01 1.83
CA LYS A 405 10.89 5.29 1.44
C LYS A 405 10.90 3.85 1.97
N ILE A 406 9.76 3.32 2.42
CA ILE A 406 9.64 2.02 3.10
C ILE A 406 9.71 0.86 2.10
N SER A 407 9.07 0.99 0.94
CA SER A 407 9.11 -0.06 -0.09
C SER A 407 9.19 0.52 -1.48
N SER A 408 10.07 -0.06 -2.28
CA SER A 408 10.31 0.31 -3.67
C SER A 408 9.75 -0.71 -4.65
N SER A 409 9.05 -1.71 -4.11
CA SER A 409 8.32 -2.71 -4.87
C SER A 409 6.97 -2.13 -5.30
N PRO A 410 6.48 -2.42 -6.50
CA PRO A 410 5.16 -1.98 -6.92
C PRO A 410 4.07 -2.55 -5.99
N PRO A 411 2.92 -1.85 -5.85
CA PRO A 411 1.79 -2.33 -5.05
C PRO A 411 1.37 -3.72 -5.51
N ARG A 412 1.50 -4.72 -4.63
CA ARG A 412 1.10 -6.10 -4.89
C ARG A 412 0.18 -6.59 -3.80
N LYS A 413 -1.02 -7.01 -4.20
CA LYS A 413 -2.05 -7.53 -3.30
C LYS A 413 -1.90 -9.05 -3.16
N LEU A 414 -1.77 -9.51 -1.92
CA LEU A 414 -1.81 -10.91 -1.55
C LEU A 414 -3.24 -11.29 -1.16
N PHE A 415 -3.73 -12.37 -1.77
CA PHE A 415 -5.03 -12.96 -1.45
C PHE A 415 -4.83 -14.26 -0.66
N ILE A 416 -5.56 -14.40 0.44
CA ILE A 416 -5.51 -15.59 1.30
C ILE A 416 -6.52 -16.66 0.84
N GLY A 417 -7.36 -16.36 -0.15
CA GLY A 417 -8.28 -17.31 -0.79
C GLY A 417 -9.72 -17.28 -0.26
N ASP A 418 -10.05 -16.33 0.61
CA ASP A 418 -11.42 -16.00 1.02
C ASP A 418 -11.80 -14.64 0.43
N LYS A 419 -12.98 -14.57 -0.21
CA LYS A 419 -13.52 -13.33 -0.77
C LYS A 419 -13.89 -12.30 0.31
N GLU A 420 -14.16 -12.74 1.54
CA GLU A 420 -14.48 -11.89 2.68
C GLU A 420 -13.23 -11.41 3.45
N PHE A 421 -12.02 -11.86 3.09
CA PHE A 421 -10.78 -11.39 3.70
C PHE A 421 -10.17 -10.26 2.86
N PRO A 422 -9.88 -9.08 3.45
CA PRO A 422 -9.36 -7.96 2.69
C PRO A 422 -8.00 -8.29 2.06
N PRO A 423 -7.73 -7.84 0.82
CA PRO A 423 -6.42 -8.04 0.20
C PRO A 423 -5.33 -7.41 1.07
N ILE A 424 -4.20 -8.10 1.21
CA ILE A 424 -3.06 -7.61 2.00
C ILE A 424 -2.07 -6.96 1.05
N ASP A 425 -1.65 -5.72 1.34
CA ASP A 425 -0.52 -5.12 0.63
C ASP A 425 0.79 -5.83 1.04
N GLN A 426 1.48 -6.42 0.07
CA GLN A 426 2.71 -7.16 0.31
C GLN A 426 3.83 -6.28 0.91
N ARG A 427 3.82 -4.98 0.65
CA ARG A 427 4.84 -4.04 1.15
C ARG A 427 4.82 -3.92 2.68
N LEU A 428 3.70 -4.28 3.31
CA LEU A 428 3.58 -4.36 4.77
C LEU A 428 4.54 -5.39 5.41
N ALA A 429 5.03 -6.37 4.63
CA ALA A 429 6.01 -7.34 5.09
C ALA A 429 7.34 -6.70 5.55
N GLU A 430 7.70 -5.56 4.95
CA GLU A 430 8.93 -4.83 5.31
C GLU A 430 8.89 -4.38 6.78
N LEU A 431 7.72 -4.03 7.29
CA LEU A 431 7.53 -3.55 8.66
C LEU A 431 7.57 -4.68 9.71
N GLN A 432 7.39 -5.94 9.29
CA GLN A 432 7.61 -7.08 10.16
C GLN A 432 9.11 -7.21 10.49
N ARG A 433 9.96 -7.02 9.48
CA ARG A 433 11.41 -7.16 9.60
C ARG A 433 12.05 -5.92 10.21
N LYS A 434 11.56 -4.74 9.84
CA LYS A 434 12.03 -3.44 10.32
C LYS A 434 10.83 -2.57 10.74
N PRO A 435 10.31 -2.74 11.96
CA PRO A 435 9.22 -1.91 12.48
C PRO A 435 9.56 -0.41 12.42
N LEU A 436 8.54 0.44 12.25
CA LEU A 436 8.69 1.89 12.31
C LEU A 436 8.98 2.35 13.74
N VAL A 437 9.83 3.37 13.87
CA VAL A 437 10.16 4.01 15.14
C VAL A 437 9.95 5.52 15.06
N LYS A 438 9.85 6.20 16.21
CA LYS A 438 9.70 7.66 16.24
C LYS A 438 10.89 8.33 15.50
N GLY A 439 10.58 9.19 14.52
CA GLY A 439 11.59 9.87 13.71
C GLY A 439 12.25 8.97 12.65
N ASP A 440 11.59 7.89 12.23
CA ASP A 440 12.12 6.95 11.24
C ASP A 440 12.59 7.66 9.95
N GLU A 441 13.85 7.42 9.57
CA GLU A 441 14.45 7.98 8.35
C GLU A 441 13.64 7.66 7.09
N ARG A 442 12.92 6.52 7.07
CA ARG A 442 12.10 6.12 5.92
C ARG A 442 10.86 6.99 5.71
N LEU A 443 10.47 7.75 6.74
CA LEU A 443 9.36 8.69 6.70
C LEU A 443 9.81 10.13 6.45
N LYS A 444 11.12 10.44 6.58
CA LYS A 444 11.63 11.79 6.36
C LYS A 444 11.45 12.27 4.93
N GLU A 445 11.08 13.54 4.79
CA GLU A 445 10.80 14.24 3.54
C GLU A 445 9.57 13.67 2.81
N THR A 446 8.64 13.09 3.57
CA THR A 446 7.37 12.55 3.05
C THR A 446 6.20 13.19 3.80
N PRO A 447 4.97 13.13 3.27
CA PRO A 447 3.76 13.53 4.00
C PRO A 447 3.58 12.83 5.37
N TRP A 448 4.31 11.73 5.59
CA TRP A 448 4.19 10.85 6.74
C TRP A 448 5.32 11.02 7.77
N GLU A 449 6.23 11.98 7.59
CA GLU A 449 7.38 12.21 8.47
C GLU A 449 6.99 12.36 9.95
N ASN A 450 5.89 13.07 10.20
CA ASN A 450 5.34 13.30 11.53
C ASN A 450 4.14 12.39 11.82
N MET A 451 4.06 11.21 11.19
CA MET A 451 2.99 10.25 11.47
C MET A 451 2.88 10.02 12.99
N PRO A 452 1.67 10.07 13.58
CA PRO A 452 1.49 9.79 15.00
C PRO A 452 2.09 8.44 15.39
N VAL A 453 2.72 8.38 16.57
CA VAL A 453 3.32 7.13 17.08
C VAL A 453 2.27 6.01 17.18
N GLU A 454 1.02 6.37 17.44
CA GLU A 454 -0.11 5.43 17.44
C GLU A 454 -0.36 4.79 16.07
N ASP A 455 -0.20 5.54 14.99
CA ASP A 455 -0.38 5.04 13.62
C ASP A 455 0.82 4.21 13.15
N GLN A 456 2.03 4.59 13.57
CA GLN A 456 3.22 3.74 13.40
C GLN A 456 3.04 2.39 14.12
N ALA A 457 2.48 2.40 15.33
CA ALA A 457 2.18 1.19 16.09
C ALA A 457 1.12 0.31 15.42
N LYS A 458 0.06 0.89 14.83
CA LYS A 458 -0.95 0.14 14.05
C LYS A 458 -0.32 -0.59 12.87
N LEU A 459 0.58 0.07 12.13
CA LEU A 459 1.30 -0.53 11.01
C LEU A 459 2.20 -1.70 11.44
N ASN A 460 2.96 -1.50 12.52
CA ASN A 460 3.82 -2.52 13.10
C ASN A 460 3.03 -3.73 13.63
N GLU A 461 1.91 -3.47 14.33
CA GLU A 461 1.00 -4.50 14.86
C GLU A 461 0.42 -5.34 13.72
N ALA A 462 -0.07 -4.69 12.65
CA ALA A 462 -0.61 -5.39 11.50
C ALA A 462 0.44 -6.28 10.83
N ALA A 463 1.66 -5.77 10.62
CA ALA A 463 2.75 -6.55 10.03
C ALA A 463 3.13 -7.76 10.90
N ALA A 464 3.22 -7.58 12.21
CA ALA A 464 3.54 -8.64 13.17
C ALA A 464 2.43 -9.70 13.31
N LEU A 465 1.16 -9.33 13.13
CA LEU A 465 0.06 -10.31 13.19
C LEU A 465 -0.05 -11.14 11.92
N ILE A 466 0.20 -10.52 10.75
CA ILE A 466 -0.10 -11.11 9.44
C ILE A 466 1.05 -11.97 8.93
N PHE A 467 2.28 -11.45 8.91
CA PHE A 467 3.37 -12.08 8.15
C PHE A 467 4.03 -13.28 8.84
N PRO A 468 4.24 -13.33 10.16
CA PRO A 468 4.72 -14.55 10.82
C PRO A 468 3.78 -15.75 10.64
N ASN A 469 2.50 -15.48 10.35
CA ASN A 469 1.45 -16.49 10.24
C ASN A 469 0.84 -16.57 8.84
N LEU A 470 1.40 -15.96 7.79
CA LEU A 470 0.71 -15.82 6.50
C LEU A 470 0.30 -17.18 5.89
N ASP A 471 1.21 -18.16 5.86
CA ASP A 471 0.89 -19.52 5.41
C ASP A 471 0.04 -20.30 6.43
N ARG A 472 0.21 -19.99 7.72
CA ARG A 472 -0.62 -20.51 8.81
C ARG A 472 -2.01 -19.89 8.90
N LEU A 473 -2.30 -18.79 8.19
CA LEU A 473 -3.60 -18.13 8.08
C LEU A 473 -4.39 -18.69 6.90
N ARG A 474 -3.72 -19.06 5.81
CA ARG A 474 -4.34 -19.70 4.63
C ARG A 474 -5.10 -20.97 4.98
N VAL A 475 -4.53 -21.82 5.83
CA VAL A 475 -5.13 -23.11 6.21
C VAL A 475 -6.39 -22.90 7.09
N PRO A 476 -6.35 -22.17 8.22
CA PRO A 476 -7.51 -21.81 9.02
C PRO A 476 -8.60 -21.05 8.28
N VAL A 477 -8.25 -20.13 7.36
CA VAL A 477 -9.25 -19.37 6.59
C VAL A 477 -10.05 -20.30 5.67
N ARG A 478 -9.38 -21.18 4.93
CA ARG A 478 -10.04 -22.20 4.09
C ARG A 478 -10.81 -23.22 4.95
N GLN A 479 -10.22 -23.66 6.06
CA GLN A 479 -10.89 -24.57 7.00
C GLN A 479 -12.13 -23.94 7.62
N ASN A 480 -12.08 -22.66 8.03
CA ASN A 480 -13.23 -21.95 8.60
C ASN A 480 -14.34 -21.74 7.58
N GLN A 481 -14.03 -21.55 6.30
CA GLN A 481 -15.07 -21.49 5.26
C GLN A 481 -15.83 -22.82 5.15
N VAL A 482 -15.11 -23.94 5.17
CA VAL A 482 -15.71 -25.28 5.14
C VAL A 482 -16.46 -25.59 6.45
N LEU A 483 -15.88 -25.24 7.59
CA LEU A 483 -16.48 -25.43 8.91
C LEU A 483 -17.73 -24.56 9.07
N ARG A 484 -17.76 -23.32 8.57
CA ARG A 484 -18.95 -22.45 8.59
C ARG A 484 -20.13 -23.12 7.89
N GLY A 485 -19.89 -23.76 6.74
CA GLY A 485 -20.92 -24.54 6.04
C GLY A 485 -21.40 -25.76 6.82
N LYS A 486 -20.46 -26.54 7.39
CA LYS A 486 -20.78 -27.73 8.20
C LYS A 486 -21.53 -27.39 9.49
N ILE A 487 -21.10 -26.34 10.18
CA ILE A 487 -21.74 -25.80 11.38
C ILE A 487 -23.15 -25.35 11.03
N GLY A 488 -23.35 -24.61 9.93
CA GLY A 488 -24.69 -24.18 9.50
C GLY A 488 -25.64 -25.35 9.20
N ILE A 489 -25.15 -26.42 8.56
CA ILE A 489 -25.94 -27.64 8.31
C ILE A 489 -26.30 -28.34 9.63
N ASN A 490 -25.33 -28.47 10.54
CA ASN A 490 -25.56 -29.07 11.85
C ASN A 490 -26.49 -28.22 12.72
N GLU A 491 -26.40 -26.89 12.66
CA GLU A 491 -27.29 -25.95 13.38
C GLU A 491 -28.74 -26.07 12.92
N GLN A 492 -28.97 -26.25 11.61
CA GLN A 492 -30.30 -26.55 11.07
C GLN A 492 -30.78 -27.95 11.49
N HIS A 493 -29.89 -28.94 11.49
CA HIS A 493 -30.23 -30.30 11.86
C HIS A 493 -30.54 -30.47 13.35
N PHE A 494 -29.91 -29.66 14.21
CA PHE A 494 -30.10 -29.67 15.67
C PHE A 494 -30.99 -28.53 16.17
N GLN A 495 -31.73 -27.86 15.28
CA GLN A 495 -32.48 -26.64 15.60
C GLN A 495 -33.40 -26.78 16.83
N ASP A 496 -34.03 -27.95 16.99
CA ASP A 496 -34.93 -28.26 18.10
C ASP A 496 -34.18 -28.70 19.38
N ASP A 497 -32.97 -29.24 19.23
CA ASP A 497 -32.15 -29.80 20.32
C ASP A 497 -31.20 -28.75 20.95
N ILE A 498 -30.80 -27.71 20.18
CA ILE A 498 -29.87 -26.65 20.60
C ILE A 498 -30.32 -25.93 21.90
N PRO A 499 -31.60 -25.54 22.08
CA PRO A 499 -32.06 -24.94 23.32
C PRO A 499 -31.78 -25.79 24.56
N VAL A 500 -32.09 -27.09 24.48
CA VAL A 500 -31.91 -28.05 25.58
C VAL A 500 -30.43 -28.26 25.87
N ILE A 501 -29.60 -28.36 24.82
CA ILE A 501 -28.15 -28.48 24.92
C ILE A 501 -27.54 -27.26 25.63
N LEU A 502 -27.98 -26.04 25.28
CA LEU A 502 -27.52 -24.81 25.91
C LEU A 502 -27.95 -24.70 27.38
N ASP A 503 -29.15 -25.16 27.72
CA ASP A 503 -29.63 -25.19 29.10
C ASP A 503 -28.90 -26.24 29.95
N VAL A 504 -28.58 -27.41 29.39
CA VAL A 504 -27.70 -28.40 30.03
C VAL A 504 -26.33 -27.77 30.32
N ILE A 505 -25.72 -27.11 29.34
CA ILE A 505 -24.40 -26.45 29.49
C ILE A 505 -24.44 -25.35 30.56
N LYS A 506 -25.49 -24.52 30.57
CA LYS A 506 -25.69 -23.48 31.61
C LYS A 506 -25.89 -24.09 33.00
N GLY A 507 -26.65 -25.19 33.11
CA GLY A 507 -26.86 -25.89 34.37
C GLY A 507 -25.57 -26.50 34.93
N ILE A 508 -24.76 -27.14 34.09
CA ILE A 508 -23.42 -27.64 34.46
C ILE A 508 -22.55 -26.47 34.97
N ARG A 509 -22.59 -25.31 34.30
CA ARG A 509 -21.82 -24.11 34.70
C ARG A 509 -22.22 -23.55 36.06
N GLN A 510 -23.51 -23.56 36.40
CA GLN A 510 -24.01 -23.03 37.68
C GLN A 510 -23.62 -23.90 38.87
N HIS A 511 -23.31 -25.18 38.64
CA HIS A 511 -22.99 -26.15 39.69
C HIS A 511 -21.54 -26.65 39.67
N ALA A 512 -20.77 -26.33 38.62
CA ALA A 512 -19.35 -26.65 38.54
C ALA A 512 -18.52 -25.74 39.47
N LYS A 513 -17.78 -26.33 40.41
CA LYS A 513 -16.69 -25.62 41.10
C LYS A 513 -15.59 -25.30 40.09
N PRO A 514 -14.91 -24.14 40.17
CA PRO A 514 -13.84 -23.80 39.23
C PRO A 514 -12.73 -24.86 39.31
N ALA A 515 -12.41 -25.49 38.18
CA ALA A 515 -11.32 -26.46 38.10
C ALA A 515 -9.96 -25.74 38.12
N PRO A 516 -8.93 -26.32 38.75
CA PRO A 516 -7.54 -25.86 38.58
C PRO A 516 -7.07 -26.05 37.13
N LEU A 517 -6.10 -25.25 36.70
CA LEU A 517 -5.49 -25.24 35.35
C LEU A 517 -4.87 -26.60 34.94
N PRO A 518 -4.66 -26.83 33.62
CA PRO A 518 -4.92 -28.12 32.99
C PRO A 518 -3.69 -29.01 32.84
N HIS A 519 -3.85 -30.29 33.17
CA HIS A 519 -3.13 -31.36 32.47
C HIS A 519 -4.15 -32.33 31.85
N GLU A 520 -4.15 -32.30 30.52
CA GLU A 520 -4.65 -33.29 29.56
C GLU A 520 -6.15 -33.54 29.31
N ALA A 521 -6.36 -33.71 28.00
CA ALA A 521 -7.41 -34.33 27.19
C ALA A 521 -8.69 -34.85 27.86
N PHE A 522 -9.81 -34.31 27.38
CA PHE A 522 -11.20 -34.72 27.65
C PHE A 522 -11.67 -34.57 29.11
N GLY A 523 -12.22 -33.39 29.40
CA GLY A 523 -13.00 -33.14 30.62
C GLY A 523 -13.98 -31.98 30.43
N GLU A 524 -15.05 -31.97 31.23
CA GLU A 524 -16.13 -30.96 31.30
C GLU A 524 -15.63 -29.50 31.24
N GLY A 525 -14.44 -29.23 31.78
CA GLY A 525 -13.81 -27.90 31.74
C GLY A 525 -13.49 -27.38 30.33
N ALA A 526 -13.15 -28.25 29.37
CA ALA A 526 -12.90 -27.84 27.98
C ALA A 526 -14.21 -27.53 27.22
N LEU A 527 -15.30 -28.22 27.57
CA LEU A 527 -16.65 -27.95 27.06
C LEU A 527 -17.18 -26.62 27.61
N LEU A 528 -16.98 -26.37 28.91
CA LEU A 528 -17.37 -25.12 29.57
C LEU A 528 -16.58 -23.91 29.03
N ALA A 529 -15.27 -24.02 28.82
CA ALA A 529 -14.47 -22.95 28.22
C ALA A 529 -14.89 -22.64 26.76
N THR A 530 -15.31 -23.66 26.01
CA THR A 530 -15.82 -23.49 24.63
C THR A 530 -17.21 -22.84 24.64
N ALA A 531 -18.08 -23.26 25.55
CA ALA A 531 -19.40 -22.67 25.76
C ALA A 531 -19.33 -21.20 26.20
N ASP A 532 -18.40 -20.84 27.09
CA ASP A 532 -18.17 -19.47 27.53
C ASP A 532 -17.77 -18.55 26.37
N LYS A 533 -16.96 -19.07 25.44
CA LYS A 533 -16.52 -18.36 24.23
C LYS A 533 -17.65 -18.17 23.21
N ILE A 534 -18.58 -19.12 23.12
CA ILE A 534 -19.77 -19.07 22.26
C ILE A 534 -20.80 -18.08 22.83
N ILE A 535 -21.07 -18.14 24.14
CA ILE A 535 -22.03 -17.26 24.83
C ILE A 535 -21.53 -15.80 24.85
N GLY A 536 -20.22 -15.57 25.01
CA GLY A 536 -19.62 -14.23 24.96
C GLY A 536 -19.66 -13.55 23.57
N LYS A 537 -19.93 -14.30 22.48
CA LYS A 537 -19.96 -13.80 21.10
C LYS A 537 -21.39 -13.70 20.52
N GLN A 538 -22.40 -13.43 21.35
CA GLN A 538 -23.84 -13.34 20.99
C GLN A 538 -24.16 -12.49 19.74
N SER A 539 -23.37 -11.45 19.44
CA SER A 539 -23.57 -10.58 18.28
C SER A 539 -23.23 -11.23 16.93
N ARG A 540 -22.57 -12.40 16.93
CA ARG A 540 -22.06 -13.09 15.72
C ARG A 540 -22.87 -14.32 15.31
N LEU A 541 -24.00 -14.59 15.98
CA LEU A 541 -24.93 -15.67 15.62
C LEU A 541 -25.87 -15.25 14.46
N PRO A 542 -26.41 -16.19 13.66
CA PRO A 542 -27.43 -15.89 12.66
C PRO A 542 -28.63 -15.13 13.24
N SER A 543 -29.29 -14.30 12.42
CA SER A 543 -30.35 -13.37 12.87
C SER A 543 -31.52 -14.07 13.58
N PHE A 544 -31.86 -15.31 13.22
CA PHE A 544 -32.94 -16.05 13.87
C PHE A 544 -32.57 -16.49 15.31
N VAL A 545 -31.31 -16.86 15.55
CA VAL A 545 -30.80 -17.23 16.89
C VAL A 545 -30.74 -15.99 17.78
N ARG A 546 -30.33 -14.84 17.23
CA ARG A 546 -30.40 -13.54 17.93
C ARG A 546 -31.84 -13.15 18.27
N GLY A 547 -32.76 -13.30 17.31
CA GLY A 547 -34.19 -13.01 17.52
C GLY A 547 -34.83 -13.88 18.60
N TRP A 548 -34.41 -15.14 18.72
CA TRP A 548 -34.91 -16.06 19.74
C TRP A 548 -34.33 -15.75 21.14
N ILE A 549 -33.04 -15.43 21.24
CA ILE A 549 -32.39 -14.98 22.49
C ILE A 549 -33.00 -13.66 22.99
N ASP A 550 -33.31 -12.72 22.09
CA ASP A 550 -33.98 -11.45 22.45
C ASP A 550 -35.41 -11.68 22.95
N GLN A 551 -36.16 -12.62 22.36
CA GLN A 551 -37.51 -12.97 22.84
C GLN A 551 -37.47 -13.60 24.24
N ILE A 552 -36.48 -14.45 24.53
CA ILE A 552 -36.31 -15.05 25.85
C ILE A 552 -35.87 -14.00 26.87
N THR A 553 -34.94 -13.12 26.50
CA THR A 553 -34.46 -12.05 27.40
C THR A 553 -35.61 -11.11 27.79
N LYS A 554 -36.48 -10.76 26.82
CA LYS A 554 -37.73 -10.01 27.05
C LYS A 554 -38.73 -10.78 27.91
N PHE A 555 -38.84 -12.11 27.75
CA PHE A 555 -39.71 -12.95 28.58
C PHE A 555 -39.23 -13.01 30.04
N THR A 556 -37.92 -13.17 30.27
CA THR A 556 -37.31 -13.13 31.62
C THR A 556 -37.39 -11.76 32.28
N GLN A 557 -37.21 -10.66 31.54
CA GLN A 557 -37.40 -9.30 32.09
C GLN A 557 -38.88 -9.03 32.45
N LYS A 558 -39.82 -9.55 31.65
CA LYS A 558 -41.26 -9.42 31.91
C LYS A 558 -41.70 -10.21 33.16
N GLN A 559 -41.13 -11.40 33.39
CA GLN A 559 -41.35 -12.14 34.64
C GLN A 559 -40.69 -11.47 35.86
N PHE A 560 -39.51 -10.88 35.69
CA PHE A 560 -38.82 -10.16 36.78
C PHE A 560 -39.54 -8.86 37.19
N LEU A 561 -40.22 -8.19 36.24
CA LEU A 561 -41.08 -7.03 36.51
C LEU A 561 -42.43 -7.41 37.15
N GLN A 562 -43.00 -8.58 36.81
CA GLN A 562 -44.21 -9.10 37.47
C GLN A 562 -43.96 -9.52 38.92
N LEU A 563 -42.74 -9.98 39.25
CA LEU A 563 -42.35 -10.33 40.62
C LEU A 563 -42.12 -9.12 41.55
N LYS A 564 -41.99 -7.89 41.01
CA LYS A 564 -41.88 -6.65 41.81
C LYS A 564 -43.22 -5.93 42.05
N GLY A 565 -44.32 -6.42 41.49
CA GLY A 565 -45.65 -5.77 41.53
C GLY A 565 -46.62 -6.28 42.61
N ILE A 566 -46.23 -7.22 43.47
CA ILE A 566 -47.10 -7.74 44.53
C ILE A 566 -46.69 -7.08 45.87
N GLN A 567 -47.34 -5.95 46.18
CA GLN A 567 -47.48 -5.44 47.55
C GLN A 567 -48.50 -6.28 48.30
N ILE A 568 -48.18 -6.72 49.53
CA ILE A 568 -49.17 -6.86 50.61
C ILE A 568 -48.50 -6.39 51.92
N HIS A 569 -48.87 -5.18 52.35
CA HIS A 569 -48.98 -4.80 53.78
C HIS A 569 -50.36 -5.30 54.29
N PRO A 570 -50.70 -5.19 55.58
CA PRO A 570 -50.01 -5.59 56.82
C PRO A 570 -50.93 -6.50 57.67
N SER A 571 -50.39 -7.16 58.69
CA SER A 571 -51.04 -7.46 60.00
C SER A 571 -50.00 -8.05 60.94
#